data_AF-A0AAW1N1F6-F1
#
_entry.id   AF-A0AAW1N1F6-F1
#
_cell.length_a   1.000
_cell.length_b   1.000
_cell.length_c   1.000
_cell.angle_alpha   90.00
_cell.angle_beta   90.00
_cell.angle_gamma   90.00
#
_symmetry.space_group_name_H-M   'P 1'
#
loop_
_entity.id
_entity.type
_entity.pdbx_description
1 polymer ?
#
loop_
_entity_poly.entity_id
_entity_poly.type
_entity_poly.pdbx_seq_one_letter_code
_entity_poly.pdbx_strand_id
1 'polypeptide(L)'
;MWRIFLILLVPEASFSRPRCGGTYTTARGIIQTPGFPNKFTVPIHCEWIIEAQHVSNRSSIIVYLTQLFVFEGLTFKEYQIYDKSYQLNGREIHAVTENNISRVSYLQTYQDYLVITLKLDAIESTHLRVLDHLLDVYGFNITYEISSSAPRTDRCTMFLCGYTGSCYDHYTRFSCECFPGYSGRWCSEGEKSLCAAHGSPACKNGATCT
;
A
#
# COMPACT_ATOMS: atom_id res chain seq x y z
N MET A 1 5.81 25.36 60.22
CA MET A 1 5.52 24.24 59.29
C MET A 1 5.44 24.80 57.88
N TRP A 2 6.42 24.52 57.02
CA TRP A 2 6.27 24.76 55.58
C TRP A 2 7.00 23.61 54.87
N ARG A 3 6.25 22.74 54.18
CA ARG A 3 6.84 21.69 53.35
C ARG A 3 6.96 22.21 51.92
N ILE A 4 8.20 22.32 51.45
CA ILE A 4 8.56 22.63 50.08
C ILE A 4 8.21 21.40 49.22
N PHE A 5 7.27 21.55 48.29
CA PHE A 5 7.03 20.56 47.24
C PHE A 5 8.01 20.83 46.10
N LEU A 6 9.00 19.94 45.94
CA LEU A 6 9.86 19.87 44.76
C LEU A 6 9.01 19.35 43.59
N ILE A 7 8.64 20.25 42.68
CA ILE A 7 8.07 19.90 41.38
C ILE A 7 9.21 19.33 40.54
N LEU A 8 9.24 18.00 40.40
CA LEU A 8 10.09 17.33 39.42
C LEU A 8 9.55 17.69 38.02
N LEU A 9 10.29 18.52 37.29
CA LEU A 9 10.08 18.75 35.87
C LEU A 9 10.41 17.44 35.13
N VAL A 10 9.38 16.67 34.79
CA VAL A 10 9.50 15.55 33.86
C VAL A 10 9.77 16.15 32.48
N PRO A 11 10.83 15.74 31.76
CA PRO A 11 11.00 16.16 30.38
C PRO A 11 9.84 15.60 29.57
N GLU A 12 9.06 16.47 28.92
CA GLU A 12 8.07 16.07 27.93
C GLU A 12 8.80 15.18 26.91
N ALA A 13 8.40 13.90 26.87
CA ALA A 13 8.83 13.04 25.79
C ALA A 13 8.33 13.67 24.49
N SER A 14 9.25 14.27 23.73
CA SER A 14 8.94 14.75 22.40
C SER A 14 8.47 13.55 21.59
N PHE A 15 7.17 13.45 21.35
CA PHE A 15 6.60 12.43 20.49
C PHE A 15 7.07 12.76 19.07
N SER A 16 8.23 12.23 18.68
CA SER A 16 8.73 12.38 17.33
C SER A 16 7.70 11.75 16.41
N ARG A 17 6.97 12.56 15.65
CA ARG A 17 6.08 12.08 14.59
C ARG A 17 6.86 11.04 13.77
N PRO A 18 6.28 9.87 13.45
CA PRO A 18 6.96 8.90 12.61
C PRO A 18 7.46 9.60 11.35
N ARG A 19 8.78 9.62 11.14
CA ARG A 19 9.36 10.13 9.90
C ARG A 19 9.01 9.13 8.80
N CYS A 20 8.00 9.45 8.01
CA CYS A 20 7.56 8.69 6.85
C CYS A 20 7.66 9.55 5.59
N GLY A 21 7.66 8.91 4.42
CA GLY A 21 7.95 9.59 3.17
C GLY A 21 9.44 9.61 2.83
N GLY A 22 9.78 10.38 1.81
CA GLY A 22 11.15 10.54 1.31
C GLY A 22 11.22 10.62 -0.21
N THR A 23 12.42 10.88 -0.71
CA THR A 23 12.71 10.96 -2.14
C THR A 23 13.38 9.69 -2.63
N TYR A 24 12.91 9.17 -3.76
CA TYR A 24 13.30 7.91 -4.36
C TYR A 24 13.80 8.16 -5.78
N THR A 25 15.11 8.02 -5.96
CA THR A 25 15.79 8.22 -7.25
C THR A 25 16.27 6.92 -7.89
N THR A 26 16.18 5.80 -7.16
CA THR A 26 16.54 4.47 -7.70
C THR A 26 15.50 3.99 -8.69
N ALA A 27 15.93 3.32 -9.76
CA ALA A 27 15.06 2.83 -10.83
C ALA A 27 13.98 1.85 -10.35
N ARG A 28 14.15 1.22 -9.19
CA ARG A 28 13.20 0.29 -8.57
C ARG A 28 13.20 0.49 -7.07
N GLY A 29 12.07 0.20 -6.45
CA GLY A 29 11.97 0.19 -5.00
C GLY A 29 10.61 -0.25 -4.50
N ILE A 30 10.49 -0.24 -3.17
CA ILE A 30 9.30 -0.58 -2.42
C ILE A 30 8.96 0.60 -1.51
N ILE A 31 7.69 0.95 -1.45
CA ILE A 31 7.17 2.01 -0.58
C ILE A 31 6.14 1.38 0.34
N GLN A 32 6.31 1.60 1.64
CA GLN A 32 5.48 1.03 2.68
C GLN A 32 5.05 2.10 3.68
N THR A 33 3.87 1.90 4.26
CA THR A 33 3.46 2.64 5.47
C THR A 33 4.38 2.29 6.64
N PRO A 34 4.61 3.22 7.59
CA PRO A 34 5.42 2.94 8.77
C PRO A 34 4.92 1.71 9.54
N GLY A 35 5.81 0.76 9.80
CA GLY A 35 5.48 -0.43 10.58
C GLY A 35 4.69 -1.51 9.83
N PHE A 36 4.42 -1.36 8.53
CA PHE A 36 3.74 -2.38 7.70
C PHE A 36 4.34 -3.78 7.96
N PRO A 37 3.52 -4.83 8.14
CA PRO A 37 2.07 -4.88 8.02
C PRO A 37 1.28 -4.42 9.27
N ASN A 38 1.96 -3.97 10.32
CA ASN A 38 1.33 -3.59 11.59
C ASN A 38 0.63 -2.23 11.53
N LYS A 39 -0.20 -1.95 12.55
CA LYS A 39 -0.87 -0.66 12.76
C LYS A 39 0.13 0.49 12.75
N PHE A 40 -0.26 1.59 12.10
CA PHE A 40 0.42 2.88 12.18
C PHE A 40 -0.44 3.90 12.95
N THR A 41 0.19 4.93 13.49
CA THR A 41 -0.47 5.98 14.27
C THR A 41 -1.01 7.08 13.37
N VAL A 42 -2.18 7.64 13.70
CA VAL A 42 -2.71 8.87 13.11
C VAL A 42 -2.78 9.98 14.16
N PRO A 43 -2.79 11.28 13.80
CA PRO A 43 -2.75 11.81 12.43
C PRO A 43 -1.43 11.50 11.73
N ILE A 44 -1.50 11.14 10.44
CA ILE A 44 -0.34 10.83 9.61
C ILE A 44 -0.37 11.64 8.32
N HIS A 45 0.81 12.11 7.92
CA HIS A 45 1.01 12.80 6.65
C HIS A 45 2.37 12.40 6.09
N CYS A 46 2.37 11.53 5.10
CA CYS A 46 3.56 11.02 4.43
C CYS A 46 3.53 11.42 2.96
N GLU A 47 4.68 11.82 2.43
CA GLU A 47 4.88 12.08 1.00
C GLU A 47 6.09 11.29 0.51
N TRP A 48 5.86 10.41 -0.46
CA TRP A 48 6.93 9.68 -1.16
C TRP A 48 7.03 10.22 -2.59
N ILE A 49 8.21 10.71 -2.95
CA ILE A 49 8.48 11.34 -4.24
C ILE A 49 9.37 10.40 -5.05
N ILE A 50 8.89 9.93 -6.20
CA ILE A 50 9.68 9.14 -7.14
C ILE A 50 10.14 10.07 -8.28
N GLU A 51 11.44 10.07 -8.55
CA GLU A 51 12.06 10.92 -9.58
C GLU A 51 12.60 10.07 -10.75
N ALA A 52 12.05 10.27 -11.96
CA ALA A 52 12.46 9.55 -13.17
C ALA A 52 13.55 10.25 -14.00
N GLN A 53 13.80 11.54 -13.73
CA GLN A 53 14.72 12.39 -14.49
C GLN A 53 16.15 11.83 -14.64
N HIS A 54 16.57 10.95 -13.73
CA HIS A 54 17.92 10.40 -13.70
C HIS A 54 18.10 9.09 -14.48
N VAL A 55 17.03 8.53 -15.05
CA VAL A 55 17.08 7.20 -15.68
C VAL A 55 17.09 7.27 -17.20
N SER A 56 16.10 7.94 -17.83
CA SER A 56 16.08 8.15 -19.29
C SER A 56 15.02 9.17 -19.73
N ASN A 57 15.19 9.82 -20.89
CA ASN A 57 14.22 10.78 -21.42
C ASN A 57 12.88 10.16 -21.90
N ARG A 58 12.75 8.83 -21.89
CA ARG A 58 11.53 8.11 -22.32
C ARG A 58 11.03 7.12 -21.27
N SER A 59 11.55 7.19 -20.05
CA SER A 59 11.04 6.35 -18.98
C SER A 59 9.71 6.87 -18.47
N SER A 60 8.93 5.95 -17.94
CA SER A 60 7.71 6.22 -17.18
C SER A 60 7.89 5.68 -15.77
N ILE A 61 7.25 6.32 -14.80
CA ILE A 61 7.13 5.79 -13.44
C ILE A 61 5.92 4.87 -13.43
N ILE A 62 6.13 3.61 -13.07
CA ILE A 62 5.10 2.59 -12.96
C ILE A 62 5.02 2.16 -11.49
N VAL A 63 3.83 2.27 -10.91
CA VAL A 63 3.55 1.83 -9.55
C VAL A 63 2.58 0.66 -9.61
N TYR A 64 2.93 -0.44 -8.95
CA TYR A 64 2.09 -1.62 -8.79
C TYR A 64 1.50 -1.63 -7.38
N LEU A 65 0.18 -1.71 -7.29
CA LEU A 65 -0.58 -1.74 -6.03
C LEU A 65 -0.59 -3.16 -5.47
N THR A 66 0.59 -3.62 -5.03
CA THR A 66 0.85 -5.00 -4.65
C THR A 66 0.05 -5.44 -3.43
N GLN A 67 0.03 -4.62 -2.38
CA GLN A 67 -0.69 -4.89 -1.14
C GLN A 67 -1.29 -3.59 -0.61
N LEU A 68 -2.60 -3.40 -0.78
CA LEU A 68 -3.30 -2.18 -0.43
C LEU A 68 -4.42 -2.47 0.58
N PHE A 69 -4.21 -2.06 1.84
CA PHE A 69 -5.15 -2.25 2.96
C PHE A 69 -5.65 -0.91 3.51
N VAL A 70 -5.40 0.19 2.81
CA VAL A 70 -5.93 1.53 3.09
C VAL A 70 -6.76 1.97 1.90
N PHE A 71 -8.01 2.34 2.14
CA PHE A 71 -8.96 2.71 1.08
C PHE A 71 -9.30 4.20 1.05
N GLU A 72 -8.67 5.01 1.90
CA GLU A 72 -8.88 6.45 1.97
C GLU A 72 -7.55 7.18 2.23
N GLY A 73 -7.46 8.44 1.81
CA GLY A 73 -6.33 9.31 2.16
C GLY A 73 -5.04 9.03 1.38
N LEU A 74 -5.01 7.99 0.54
CA LEU A 74 -3.90 7.69 -0.37
C LEU A 74 -4.16 8.27 -1.76
N THR A 75 -3.31 9.19 -2.19
CA THR A 75 -3.41 9.89 -3.49
C THR A 75 -2.10 9.82 -4.27
N PHE A 76 -2.22 9.91 -5.60
CA PHE A 76 -1.12 9.87 -6.55
C PHE A 76 -1.21 11.09 -7.46
N LYS A 77 -0.19 11.94 -7.40
CA LYS A 77 -0.10 13.17 -8.19
C LYS A 77 1.17 13.19 -9.02
N GLU A 78 1.03 13.46 -10.31
CA GLU A 78 2.18 13.64 -11.20
C GLU A 78 2.54 15.12 -11.32
N TYR A 79 3.83 15.41 -11.51
CA TYR A 79 4.36 16.76 -11.69
C TYR A 79 5.47 16.77 -12.73
N GLN A 80 5.54 17.85 -13.51
CA GLN A 80 6.70 18.09 -14.39
C GLN A 80 7.91 18.55 -13.59
N ILE A 81 7.68 19.40 -12.59
CA ILE A 81 8.71 19.88 -11.66
C ILE A 81 8.12 19.78 -10.27
N TYR A 82 8.84 19.14 -9.36
CA TYR A 82 8.48 19.06 -7.96
C TYR A 82 9.65 19.46 -7.07
N ASP A 83 9.52 20.60 -6.42
CA ASP A 83 10.33 21.05 -5.29
C ASP A 83 9.39 21.51 -4.16
N LYS A 84 9.90 21.52 -2.92
CA LYS A 84 9.14 21.99 -1.74
C LYS A 84 8.68 23.44 -1.89
N SER A 85 9.41 24.25 -2.66
CA SER A 85 9.10 25.67 -2.86
C SER A 85 8.32 25.92 -4.16
N TYR A 86 8.36 24.98 -5.11
CA TYR A 86 7.83 25.17 -6.45
C TYR A 86 7.34 23.86 -7.06
N GLN A 87 6.06 23.82 -7.42
CA GLN A 87 5.40 22.65 -7.99
C GLN A 87 4.73 23.09 -9.29
N LEU A 88 5.08 22.45 -10.41
CA LEU A 88 4.55 22.80 -11.72
C LEU A 88 3.64 21.70 -12.27
N ASN A 89 2.47 22.12 -12.76
CA ASN A 89 1.51 21.26 -13.47
C ASN A 89 1.10 20.00 -12.69
N GLY A 90 0.91 20.15 -11.37
CA GLY A 90 0.45 19.07 -10.51
C GLY A 90 -0.93 18.56 -10.94
N ARG A 91 -1.03 17.28 -11.27
CA ARG A 91 -2.29 16.63 -11.64
C ARG A 91 -2.48 15.36 -10.83
N GLU A 92 -3.63 15.24 -10.18
CA GLU A 92 -4.01 13.98 -9.54
C GLU A 92 -4.41 12.95 -10.60
N ILE A 93 -3.68 11.84 -10.63
CA ILE A 93 -3.94 10.74 -11.55
C ILE A 93 -4.77 9.64 -10.89
N HIS A 94 -4.74 9.56 -9.55
CA HIS A 94 -5.53 8.59 -8.81
C HIS A 94 -5.69 8.98 -7.34
N ALA A 95 -6.87 8.71 -6.79
CA ALA A 95 -7.14 8.67 -5.36
C ALA A 95 -7.78 7.32 -5.04
N VAL A 96 -7.24 6.64 -4.02
CA VAL A 96 -7.79 5.35 -3.59
C VAL A 96 -9.11 5.58 -2.87
N THR A 97 -10.09 4.76 -3.21
CA THR A 97 -11.42 4.72 -2.60
C THR A 97 -11.83 3.26 -2.39
N GLU A 98 -12.83 3.03 -1.53
CA GLU A 98 -13.43 1.69 -1.35
C GLU A 98 -13.91 1.05 -2.66
N ASN A 99 -14.34 1.86 -3.63
CA ASN A 99 -14.91 1.37 -4.90
C ASN A 99 -13.86 0.96 -5.94
N ASN A 100 -12.63 1.48 -5.82
CA ASN A 100 -11.58 1.30 -6.83
C ASN A 100 -10.39 0.45 -6.33
N ILE A 101 -10.27 0.25 -5.02
CA ILE A 101 -9.16 -0.47 -4.37
C ILE A 101 -8.90 -1.87 -4.96
N SER A 102 -9.94 -2.56 -5.45
CA SER A 102 -9.84 -3.90 -6.07
C SER A 102 -9.73 -3.87 -7.59
N ARG A 103 -10.00 -2.73 -8.24
CA ARG A 103 -10.08 -2.61 -9.71
C ARG A 103 -8.80 -2.04 -10.32
N VAL A 104 -8.09 -1.20 -9.57
CA VAL A 104 -6.85 -0.59 -10.01
C VAL A 104 -5.68 -1.39 -9.44
N SER A 105 -4.85 -1.94 -10.33
CA SER A 105 -3.69 -2.76 -9.95
C SER A 105 -2.36 -2.06 -10.20
N TYR A 106 -2.37 -0.97 -10.98
CA TYR A 106 -1.19 -0.19 -11.27
C TYR A 106 -1.55 1.23 -11.73
N LEU A 107 -0.56 2.11 -11.65
CA LEU A 107 -0.59 3.46 -12.22
C LEU A 107 0.68 3.67 -13.04
N GLN A 108 0.59 4.48 -14.08
CA GLN A 108 1.72 4.85 -14.93
C GLN A 108 1.67 6.34 -15.23
N THR A 109 2.80 7.03 -15.09
CA THR A 109 2.97 8.42 -15.52
C THR A 109 4.26 8.58 -16.32
N TYR A 110 4.22 9.47 -17.31
CA TYR A 110 5.38 9.87 -18.10
C TYR A 110 5.96 11.21 -17.64
N GLN A 111 5.45 11.77 -16.54
CA GLN A 111 6.05 12.94 -15.92
C GLN A 111 7.28 12.54 -15.10
N ASP A 112 8.16 13.52 -14.86
CA ASP A 112 9.43 13.30 -14.18
C ASP A 112 9.26 12.98 -12.69
N TYR A 113 8.13 13.38 -12.10
CA TYR A 113 7.85 13.20 -10.68
C TYR A 113 6.48 12.58 -10.44
N LEU A 114 6.45 11.56 -9.58
CA LEU A 114 5.24 11.02 -9.00
C LEU A 114 5.29 11.18 -7.48
N VAL A 115 4.29 11.85 -6.93
CA VAL A 115 4.14 12.08 -5.49
C VAL A 115 2.99 11.24 -4.99
N ILE A 116 3.30 10.35 -4.06
CA ILE A 116 2.37 9.49 -3.37
C ILE A 116 2.15 10.08 -1.99
N THR A 117 0.93 10.47 -1.68
CA THR A 117 0.60 11.12 -0.41
C THR A 117 -0.38 10.26 0.37
N LEU A 118 -0.01 9.91 1.61
CA LEU A 118 -0.94 9.36 2.60
C LEU A 118 -1.24 10.44 3.64
N LYS A 119 -2.49 10.88 3.70
CA LYS A 119 -2.97 11.82 4.73
C LYS A 119 -4.22 11.27 5.41
N LEU A 120 -4.15 11.03 6.71
CA LEU A 120 -5.29 10.60 7.53
C LEU A 120 -5.30 11.35 8.86
N ASP A 121 -6.44 11.92 9.22
CA ASP A 121 -6.60 12.73 10.43
C ASP A 121 -7.09 11.90 11.63
N ALA A 122 -7.87 10.82 11.42
CA ALA A 122 -8.37 9.90 12.47
C ALA A 122 -8.49 8.43 11.98
N ILE A 123 -8.66 7.45 12.89
CA ILE A 123 -8.81 6.00 12.59
C ILE A 123 -10.29 5.56 12.50
N GLU A 124 -11.22 6.45 12.17
CA GLU A 124 -12.62 6.03 12.04
C GLU A 124 -12.81 5.29 10.70
N SER A 125 -12.63 3.96 10.75
CA SER A 125 -12.97 2.95 9.74
C SER A 125 -12.39 3.17 8.32
N THR A 126 -11.07 3.10 8.17
CA THR A 126 -10.36 3.23 6.86
C THR A 126 -9.74 1.92 6.33
N HIS A 127 -10.11 0.77 6.91
CA HIS A 127 -9.60 -0.57 6.56
C HIS A 127 -10.74 -1.53 6.20
N LEU A 128 -10.61 -2.32 5.12
CA LEU A 128 -11.60 -3.31 4.67
C LEU A 128 -11.78 -4.41 5.74
N ARG A 129 -12.78 -4.27 6.61
CA ARG A 129 -13.12 -5.26 7.65
C ARG A 129 -14.29 -6.12 7.20
N VAL A 130 -14.04 -7.13 6.37
CA VAL A 130 -15.09 -8.10 6.00
C VAL A 130 -14.56 -9.54 6.02
N LEU A 131 -14.20 -10.02 7.21
CA LEU A 131 -14.38 -11.37 7.76
C LEU A 131 -13.45 -11.51 8.98
N ASP A 132 -13.89 -12.27 9.98
CA ASP A 132 -13.24 -12.47 11.29
C ASP A 132 -11.85 -13.16 11.26
N HIS A 133 -11.15 -13.17 10.12
CA HIS A 133 -9.73 -13.56 9.97
C HIS A 133 -8.94 -12.75 8.89
N LEU A 134 -9.47 -11.63 8.37
CA LEU A 134 -8.75 -10.64 7.54
C LEU A 134 -7.97 -9.62 8.42
N LEU A 135 -7.55 -10.05 9.62
CA LEU A 135 -7.69 -9.24 10.84
C LEU A 135 -6.57 -8.26 11.23
N ASP A 136 -5.34 -8.34 10.71
CA ASP A 136 -4.23 -7.58 11.32
C ASP A 136 -3.26 -6.89 10.36
N VAL A 137 -3.62 -6.72 9.08
CA VAL A 137 -2.77 -6.00 8.13
C VAL A 137 -3.27 -4.58 7.89
N TYR A 138 -2.39 -3.61 8.07
CA TYR A 138 -2.69 -2.18 8.01
C TYR A 138 -1.79 -1.48 6.98
N GLY A 139 -2.33 -0.45 6.35
CA GLY A 139 -1.58 0.43 5.46
C GLY A 139 -1.34 -0.17 4.09
N PHE A 140 -0.13 -0.03 3.56
CA PHE A 140 0.18 -0.54 2.21
C PHE A 140 1.65 -0.94 2.06
N ASN A 141 1.88 -1.78 1.06
CA ASN A 141 3.17 -2.11 0.47
C ASN A 141 3.00 -2.09 -1.05
N ILE A 142 3.63 -1.13 -1.71
CA ILE A 142 3.57 -0.92 -3.17
C ILE A 142 4.98 -1.01 -3.75
N THR A 143 5.07 -1.59 -4.94
CA THR A 143 6.33 -1.72 -5.68
C THR A 143 6.32 -0.72 -6.83
N TYR A 144 7.43 -0.03 -7.09
CA TYR A 144 7.57 0.83 -8.25
C TYR A 144 8.78 0.46 -9.10
N GLU A 145 8.71 0.80 -10.38
CA GLU A 145 9.84 0.79 -11.29
C GLU A 145 9.77 1.97 -12.27
N ILE A 146 10.94 2.47 -12.65
CA ILE A 146 11.15 3.49 -13.68
C ILE A 146 11.63 2.74 -14.92
N SER A 147 10.80 2.74 -15.97
CA SER A 147 11.03 1.89 -17.14
C SER A 147 10.57 2.57 -18.41
N SER A 148 11.29 2.35 -19.51
CA SER A 148 10.88 2.72 -20.86
C SER A 148 9.96 1.69 -21.53
N SER A 149 9.75 0.53 -20.88
CA SER A 149 8.89 -0.54 -21.36
C SER A 149 7.46 -0.39 -20.85
N ALA A 150 6.52 -1.11 -21.47
CA ALA A 150 5.16 -1.21 -20.98
C ALA A 150 5.10 -1.85 -19.57
N PRO A 151 4.06 -1.57 -18.77
CA PRO A 151 3.84 -2.22 -17.47
C PRO A 151 3.78 -3.74 -17.56
N ARG A 152 4.36 -4.43 -16.58
CA ARG A 152 4.42 -5.90 -16.52
C ARG A 152 3.03 -6.52 -16.48
N THR A 153 2.81 -7.54 -17.29
CA THR A 153 1.54 -8.29 -17.29
C THR A 153 1.38 -9.14 -16.04
N ASP A 154 2.44 -9.82 -15.62
CA ASP A 154 2.53 -10.63 -14.41
C ASP A 154 2.78 -9.75 -13.18
N ARG A 155 1.76 -8.97 -12.79
CA ARG A 155 1.82 -8.04 -11.65
C ARG A 155 1.13 -8.63 -10.44
N CYS A 156 1.77 -8.45 -9.30
CA CYS A 156 1.26 -8.87 -8.01
C CYS A 156 0.13 -7.94 -7.54
N THR A 157 -0.99 -8.51 -7.08
CA THR A 157 -2.06 -7.77 -6.39
C THR A 157 -2.62 -8.62 -5.26
N MET A 158 -3.18 -7.97 -4.23
CA MET A 158 -3.86 -8.64 -3.13
C MET A 158 -4.96 -9.61 -3.60
N PHE A 159 -5.72 -9.24 -4.63
CA PHE A 159 -6.77 -10.08 -5.21
C PHE A 159 -6.22 -11.37 -5.83
N LEU A 160 -5.04 -11.33 -6.46
CA LEU A 160 -4.42 -12.51 -7.06
C LEU A 160 -4.01 -13.55 -6.00
N CYS A 161 -3.74 -13.12 -4.77
CA CYS A 161 -3.52 -14.01 -3.63
C CYS A 161 -4.81 -14.28 -2.83
N GLY A 162 -5.98 -14.17 -3.49
CA GLY A 162 -7.28 -14.57 -2.94
C GLY A 162 -7.77 -13.74 -1.74
N TYR A 163 -7.17 -12.58 -1.46
CA TYR A 163 -7.32 -11.84 -0.19
C TYR A 163 -6.87 -12.63 1.06
N THR A 164 -6.26 -13.79 0.87
CA THR A 164 -5.93 -14.78 1.91
C THR A 164 -4.44 -15.06 1.97
N GLY A 165 -3.63 -14.16 1.41
CA GLY A 165 -2.18 -14.20 1.46
C GLY A 165 -1.54 -12.86 1.16
N SER A 166 -0.27 -12.73 1.55
CA SER A 166 0.59 -11.61 1.20
C SER A 166 1.15 -11.80 -0.21
N CYS A 167 1.09 -10.74 -1.02
CA CYS A 167 1.61 -10.76 -2.38
C CYS A 167 2.98 -10.09 -2.43
N TYR A 168 4.01 -10.82 -2.85
CA TYR A 168 5.38 -10.34 -2.98
C TYR A 168 5.81 -10.25 -4.44
N ASP A 169 6.22 -9.05 -4.85
CA ASP A 169 6.69 -8.76 -6.20
C ASP A 169 8.22 -8.84 -6.27
N HIS A 170 8.73 -9.70 -7.16
CA HIS A 170 10.17 -9.91 -7.38
C HIS A 170 10.65 -9.28 -8.70
N TYR A 171 9.90 -8.32 -9.27
CA TYR A 171 10.11 -7.64 -10.55
C TYR A 171 10.03 -8.51 -11.81
N THR A 172 10.38 -9.79 -11.72
CA THR A 172 10.34 -10.76 -12.84
C THR A 172 9.27 -11.82 -12.68
N ARG A 173 8.79 -12.00 -11.45
CA ARG A 173 7.75 -12.94 -11.03
C ARG A 173 7.12 -12.42 -9.76
N PHE A 174 6.02 -13.02 -9.33
CA PHE A 174 5.49 -12.81 -8.00
C PHE A 174 5.22 -14.13 -7.27
N SER A 175 5.03 -14.04 -5.96
CA SER A 175 4.67 -15.16 -5.10
C SER A 175 3.64 -14.75 -4.07
N CYS A 176 2.71 -15.65 -3.76
CA CYS A 176 1.79 -15.48 -2.64
C CYS A 176 2.31 -16.27 -1.42
N GLU A 177 2.30 -15.64 -0.25
CA GLU A 177 2.48 -16.30 1.04
C GLU A 177 1.12 -16.40 1.72
N CYS A 178 0.60 -17.62 1.83
CA CYS A 178 -0.76 -17.85 2.30
C CYS A 178 -0.86 -17.74 3.82
N PHE A 179 -1.96 -17.15 4.29
CA PHE A 179 -2.27 -17.09 5.71
C PHE A 179 -2.62 -18.49 6.25
N PRO A 180 -2.53 -18.71 7.59
CA PRO A 180 -2.79 -20.02 8.19
C PRO A 180 -4.18 -20.58 7.84
N GLY A 181 -4.19 -21.79 7.29
CA GLY A 181 -5.40 -22.48 6.82
C GLY A 181 -5.70 -22.32 5.32
N TYR A 182 -4.88 -21.53 4.61
CA TYR A 182 -4.92 -21.38 3.16
C TYR A 182 -3.66 -21.96 2.49
N SER A 183 -3.81 -22.42 1.25
CA SER A 183 -2.73 -23.03 0.47
C SER A 183 -2.93 -22.82 -1.05
N GLY A 184 -2.01 -23.37 -1.84
CA GLY A 184 -2.01 -23.25 -3.30
C GLY A 184 -1.30 -21.98 -3.79
N ARG A 185 -1.07 -21.90 -5.11
CA ARG A 185 -0.34 -20.78 -5.72
C ARG A 185 -0.99 -19.41 -5.48
N TRP A 186 -2.32 -19.41 -5.36
CA TRP A 186 -3.16 -18.22 -5.23
C TRP A 186 -3.83 -18.10 -3.86
N CYS A 187 -3.41 -18.91 -2.88
CA CYS A 187 -4.02 -18.97 -1.55
C CYS A 187 -5.53 -19.25 -1.53
N SER A 188 -6.03 -19.87 -2.59
CA SER A 188 -7.45 -20.17 -2.79
C SER A 188 -7.83 -21.61 -2.40
N GLU A 189 -6.89 -22.38 -1.87
CA GLU A 189 -7.09 -23.76 -1.39
C GLU A 189 -6.88 -23.83 0.13
N GLY A 190 -7.08 -25.00 0.73
CA GLY A 190 -6.84 -25.25 2.15
C GLY A 190 -8.13 -25.42 2.98
N GLU A 191 -7.97 -25.77 4.25
CA GLU A 191 -9.07 -26.07 5.18
C GLU A 191 -10.04 -24.89 5.36
N LYS A 192 -9.51 -23.66 5.35
CA LYS A 192 -10.31 -22.43 5.49
C LYS A 192 -10.78 -21.86 4.16
N SER A 193 -10.45 -22.48 3.04
CA SER A 193 -10.95 -22.03 1.75
C SER A 193 -12.44 -22.28 1.63
N LEU A 194 -13.15 -21.29 1.06
CA LEU A 194 -14.54 -21.44 0.65
C LEU A 194 -14.66 -22.35 -0.58
N CYS A 195 -13.56 -22.56 -1.30
CA CYS A 195 -13.46 -23.54 -2.37
C CYS A 195 -13.10 -24.89 -1.75
N ALA A 196 -13.92 -25.92 -2.00
CA ALA A 196 -13.60 -27.26 -1.52
C ALA A 196 -12.30 -27.76 -2.16
N ALA A 197 -11.66 -28.74 -1.52
CA ALA A 197 -10.60 -29.53 -2.12
C ALA A 197 -11.05 -29.94 -3.54
N HIS A 198 -10.18 -29.71 -4.55
CA HIS A 198 -10.45 -29.88 -5.99
C HIS A 198 -11.06 -28.70 -6.76
N GLY A 199 -11.08 -27.48 -6.20
CA GLY A 199 -11.33 -26.25 -6.98
C GLY A 199 -12.79 -26.07 -7.42
N SER A 200 -13.71 -26.84 -6.84
CA SER A 200 -15.15 -26.60 -6.98
C SER A 200 -15.63 -25.77 -5.79
N PRO A 201 -16.16 -24.56 -6.00
CA PRO A 201 -16.67 -23.75 -4.91
C PRO A 201 -17.93 -24.44 -4.35
N ALA A 202 -17.78 -25.03 -3.16
CA ALA A 202 -18.85 -25.74 -2.47
C ALA A 202 -19.50 -24.76 -1.50
N CYS A 203 -20.57 -24.11 -1.94
CA CYS A 203 -21.35 -23.28 -1.04
C CYS A 203 -21.93 -24.18 0.07
N LYS A 204 -21.64 -23.89 1.36
CA LYS A 204 -22.02 -24.74 2.52
C LYS A 204 -23.52 -25.03 2.65
N ASN A 205 -24.38 -24.32 1.92
CA ASN A 205 -25.85 -24.45 1.96
C ASN A 205 -26.45 -25.02 0.65
N GLY A 206 -25.65 -25.71 -0.19
CA GLY A 206 -26.13 -26.29 -1.45
C GLY A 206 -26.42 -25.25 -2.55
N ALA A 207 -25.97 -24.01 -2.37
CA ALA A 207 -26.04 -22.99 -3.42
C ALA A 207 -25.00 -23.25 -4.52
N THR A 208 -25.24 -22.69 -5.71
CA THR A 208 -24.27 -22.71 -6.81
C THR A 208 -23.37 -21.49 -6.67
N CYS A 209 -22.09 -21.71 -6.49
CA CYS A 209 -21.10 -20.64 -6.49
C CYS A 209 -20.74 -20.34 -7.96
N THR A 210 -21.33 -19.27 -8.53
CA THR A 210 -21.13 -18.80 -9.92
C THR A 210 -20.00 -17.80 -10.03
#